data_AF-A0A2N2VV04-F1
#
_entry.id   AF-A0A2N2VV04-F1
#
_cell.length_a   1.000
_cell.length_b   1.000
_cell.length_c   1.000
_cell.angle_alpha   90.00
_cell.angle_beta   90.00
_cell.angle_gamma   90.00
#
_symmetry.space_group_name_H-M   'P 1'
#
loop_
_entity.id
_entity.type
_entity.pdbx_description
1 polymer ?
#
loop_
_entity_poly.entity_id
_entity_poly.type
_entity_poly.pdbx_seq_one_letter_code
_entity_poly.pdbx_strand_id
1 'polypeptide(L)'
;MGKVNTNGQKDNSQVNTHFKGSITFEACDFRSDAMFDNMTVDGMANFTGAIFREKALFNNVTFKGRQTYFTAFTSEKLFSMQESRIEGAIDFFKGKVTGKLSFQSTDFWGEARFSDLDCNGKSEFSLTNFRSDALFTYVNFGNDFRMSNTTIAGRLDMISVDFQSNALLTNAVFNGKVNFTKTKAKANFDLSGSLFVLGKPVMDEFEVLLPGMLITNGTQCTVNNKFEEIIDKQ
;
A
#
# COMPACT_ATOMS: atom_id res chain seq x y z
N MET A 1 -14.58 -22.22 12.26
CA MET A 1 -15.52 -22.62 11.19
C MET A 1 -15.79 -21.37 10.38
N GLY A 2 -15.58 -21.29 9.07
CA GLY A 2 -15.01 -22.22 8.10
C GLY A 2 -14.19 -21.43 7.06
N LYS A 3 -13.65 -22.14 6.06
CA LYS A 3 -12.95 -21.53 4.92
C LYS A 3 -13.91 -20.65 4.12
N VAL A 4 -13.57 -19.39 3.87
CA VAL A 4 -14.31 -18.58 2.89
C VAL A 4 -13.66 -18.77 1.54
N ASN A 5 -14.49 -19.04 0.54
CA ASN A 5 -14.06 -19.12 -0.84
C ASN A 5 -15.04 -18.38 -1.74
N THR A 6 -14.61 -17.30 -2.38
CA THR A 6 -15.38 -16.57 -3.40
C THR A 6 -14.96 -16.94 -4.83
N ASN A 7 -14.19 -18.00 -5.02
CA ASN A 7 -13.86 -18.52 -6.33
C ASN A 7 -14.23 -20.01 -6.44
N GLY A 8 -14.46 -20.46 -7.67
CA GLY A 8 -14.76 -21.84 -7.98
C GLY A 8 -14.22 -22.23 -9.34
N GLN A 9 -14.13 -23.53 -9.60
CA GLN A 9 -13.88 -24.07 -10.93
C GLN A 9 -15.15 -24.71 -11.45
N LYS A 10 -15.49 -24.43 -12.72
CA LYS A 10 -16.55 -25.11 -13.45
C LYS A 10 -16.05 -25.39 -14.87
N ASP A 11 -16.01 -26.66 -15.27
CA ASP A 11 -15.64 -27.08 -16.63
C ASP A 11 -14.31 -26.48 -17.12
N ASN A 12 -13.26 -26.54 -16.29
CA ASN A 12 -11.94 -25.91 -16.52
C ASN A 12 -11.94 -24.37 -16.65
N SER A 13 -13.06 -23.70 -16.40
CA SER A 13 -13.15 -22.24 -16.29
C SER A 13 -13.17 -21.80 -14.83
N GLN A 14 -12.44 -20.74 -14.53
CA GLN A 14 -12.53 -20.06 -13.25
C GLN A 14 -13.85 -19.27 -13.21
N VAL A 15 -14.64 -19.47 -12.15
CA VAL A 15 -15.85 -18.71 -11.90
C VAL A 15 -15.55 -17.62 -10.89
N ASN A 16 -15.77 -16.38 -11.32
CA ASN A 16 -15.62 -15.19 -10.49
C ASN A 16 -16.93 -14.89 -9.75
N THR A 17 -16.83 -14.48 -8.49
CA THR A 17 -18.02 -14.06 -7.73
C THR A 17 -18.28 -12.58 -7.95
N HIS A 18 -19.52 -12.23 -8.31
CA HIS A 18 -19.96 -10.85 -8.47
C HIS A 18 -21.06 -10.52 -7.45
N PHE A 19 -20.73 -9.71 -6.45
CA PHE A 19 -21.69 -9.14 -5.52
C PHE A 19 -22.24 -7.82 -6.09
N LYS A 20 -23.54 -7.80 -6.41
CA LYS A 20 -24.23 -6.59 -6.91
C LYS A 20 -24.48 -5.54 -5.84
N GLY A 21 -24.47 -5.95 -4.57
CA GLY A 21 -24.64 -5.08 -3.42
C GLY A 21 -23.38 -4.99 -2.57
N SER A 22 -23.52 -4.34 -1.43
CA SER A 22 -22.47 -4.25 -0.43
C SER A 22 -22.22 -5.61 0.25
N ILE A 23 -20.98 -5.86 0.65
CA ILE A 23 -20.59 -7.00 1.49
C ILE A 23 -20.08 -6.49 2.84
N THR A 24 -20.40 -7.20 3.92
CA THR A 24 -19.96 -6.85 5.28
C THR A 24 -19.47 -8.09 6.00
N PHE A 25 -18.25 -7.99 6.52
CA PHE A 25 -17.55 -8.97 7.34
C PHE A 25 -16.97 -8.26 8.59
N GLU A 26 -17.74 -7.33 9.14
CA GLU A 26 -17.35 -6.58 10.33
C GLU A 26 -17.17 -7.51 11.53
N ALA A 27 -16.08 -7.33 12.27
CA ALA A 27 -15.69 -8.12 13.44
C ALA A 27 -15.65 -9.65 13.21
N CYS A 28 -15.54 -10.11 11.96
CA CYS A 28 -15.48 -11.53 11.64
C CYS A 28 -14.11 -12.14 11.99
N ASP A 29 -14.11 -13.34 12.59
CA ASP A 29 -12.89 -14.10 12.93
C ASP A 29 -12.69 -15.27 11.95
N PHE A 30 -11.84 -15.05 10.95
CA PHE A 30 -11.47 -16.04 9.92
C PHE A 30 -10.33 -16.93 10.43
N ARG A 31 -10.70 -18.11 10.94
CA ARG A 31 -9.77 -19.10 11.55
C ARG A 31 -9.08 -20.05 10.56
N SER A 32 -9.27 -19.84 9.27
CA SER A 32 -8.66 -20.59 8.17
C SER A 32 -8.43 -19.63 7.02
N ASP A 33 -7.79 -20.08 5.93
CA ASP A 33 -7.59 -19.24 4.75
C ASP A 33 -8.89 -18.56 4.31
N ALA A 34 -8.84 -17.24 4.18
CA ALA A 34 -9.94 -16.40 3.73
C ALA A 34 -9.68 -16.02 2.28
N MET A 35 -10.26 -16.78 1.36
CA MET A 35 -10.02 -16.66 -0.08
C MET A 35 -11.13 -15.82 -0.72
N PHE A 36 -10.83 -14.55 -0.92
CA PHE A 36 -11.66 -13.56 -1.60
C PHE A 36 -11.15 -13.25 -3.02
N ASP A 37 -10.22 -14.06 -3.55
CA ASP A 37 -9.62 -13.79 -4.85
C ASP A 37 -10.66 -13.79 -5.98
N ASN A 38 -10.42 -12.96 -6.99
CA ASN A 38 -11.21 -12.87 -8.23
C ASN A 38 -12.69 -12.51 -8.01
N MET A 39 -12.99 -11.73 -6.97
CA MET A 39 -14.33 -11.21 -6.75
C MET A 39 -14.50 -9.77 -7.25
N THR A 40 -15.72 -9.43 -7.67
CA THR A 40 -16.15 -8.06 -7.92
C THR A 40 -17.26 -7.69 -6.95
N VAL A 41 -17.17 -6.49 -6.36
CA VAL A 41 -18.21 -5.92 -5.50
C VAL A 41 -18.63 -4.57 -6.06
N ASP A 42 -19.88 -4.46 -6.48
CA ASP A 42 -20.43 -3.20 -7.00
C ASP A 42 -20.75 -2.22 -5.85
N GLY A 43 -21.13 -2.74 -4.69
CA GLY A 43 -21.39 -1.97 -3.47
C GLY A 43 -20.16 -1.75 -2.59
N MET A 44 -20.39 -1.25 -1.38
CA MET A 44 -19.36 -1.08 -0.36
C MET A 44 -18.83 -2.43 0.13
N ALA A 45 -17.55 -2.52 0.43
CA ALA A 45 -16.96 -3.68 1.11
C ALA A 45 -16.45 -3.26 2.49
N ASN A 46 -16.91 -3.94 3.56
CA ASN A 46 -16.54 -3.61 4.93
C ASN A 46 -15.97 -4.82 5.68
N PHE A 47 -14.70 -4.74 6.06
CA PHE A 47 -13.94 -5.72 6.85
C PHE A 47 -13.44 -5.09 8.16
N THR A 48 -14.14 -4.08 8.68
CA THR A 48 -13.74 -3.39 9.90
C THR A 48 -13.67 -4.36 11.08
N GLY A 49 -12.55 -4.35 11.81
CA GLY A 49 -12.32 -5.25 12.94
C GLY A 49 -12.18 -6.74 12.57
N ALA A 50 -12.10 -7.08 11.28
CA ALA A 50 -11.94 -8.47 10.87
C ALA A 50 -10.58 -9.02 11.32
N ILE A 51 -10.56 -10.28 11.73
CA ILE A 51 -9.36 -11.00 12.16
C ILE A 51 -9.10 -12.15 11.19
N PHE A 52 -7.96 -12.13 10.52
CA PHE A 52 -7.47 -13.19 9.65
C PHE A 52 -6.34 -13.95 10.34
N ARG A 53 -6.64 -15.15 10.83
CA ARG A 53 -5.66 -16.01 11.54
C ARG A 53 -4.69 -16.70 10.58
N GLU A 54 -5.18 -17.02 9.39
CA GLU A 54 -4.38 -17.59 8.29
C GLU A 54 -4.28 -16.60 7.13
N LYS A 55 -4.05 -17.06 5.90
CA LYS A 55 -3.87 -16.16 4.75
C LYS A 55 -5.17 -15.44 4.43
N ALA A 56 -5.10 -14.13 4.24
CA ALA A 56 -6.17 -13.30 3.71
C ALA A 56 -5.84 -12.93 2.26
N LEU A 57 -6.57 -13.52 1.31
CA LEU A 57 -6.27 -13.41 -0.11
C LEU A 57 -7.38 -12.65 -0.83
N PHE A 58 -7.05 -11.47 -1.34
CA PHE A 58 -7.88 -10.56 -2.10
C PHE A 58 -7.20 -10.25 -3.44
N ASN A 59 -6.60 -11.24 -4.10
CA ASN A 59 -5.94 -10.99 -5.38
C ASN A 59 -6.96 -10.89 -6.52
N ASN A 60 -6.66 -10.08 -7.53
CA ASN A 60 -7.53 -9.84 -8.68
C ASN A 60 -8.94 -9.39 -8.28
N VAL A 61 -9.10 -8.65 -7.17
CA VAL A 61 -10.41 -8.14 -6.77
C VAL A 61 -10.71 -6.83 -7.47
N THR A 62 -11.99 -6.57 -7.70
CA THR A 62 -12.48 -5.26 -8.13
C THR A 62 -13.50 -4.72 -7.12
N PHE A 63 -13.11 -3.69 -6.37
CA PHE A 63 -14.02 -2.95 -5.50
C PHE A 63 -14.49 -1.69 -6.22
N LYS A 64 -15.75 -1.67 -6.67
CA LYS A 64 -16.34 -0.53 -7.39
C LYS A 64 -17.09 0.44 -6.48
N GLY A 65 -17.50 -0.04 -5.31
CA GLY A 65 -18.18 0.79 -4.32
C GLY A 65 -17.35 2.01 -3.97
N ARG A 66 -18.04 3.12 -3.63
CA ARG A 66 -17.41 4.40 -3.28
C ARG A 66 -16.34 4.29 -2.19
N GLN A 67 -16.51 3.34 -1.28
CA GLN A 67 -15.59 3.13 -0.16
C GLN A 67 -15.42 1.64 0.14
N THR A 68 -14.20 1.26 0.49
CA THR A 68 -13.83 -0.03 1.06
C THR A 68 -13.16 0.19 2.41
N TYR A 69 -13.52 -0.62 3.40
CA TYR A 69 -13.02 -0.47 4.77
C TYR A 69 -12.29 -1.73 5.23
N PHE A 70 -11.03 -1.56 5.59
CA PHE A 70 -10.19 -2.50 6.34
C PHE A 70 -9.68 -1.77 7.58
N THR A 71 -10.58 -1.17 8.37
CA THR A 71 -10.16 -0.45 9.58
C THR A 71 -10.06 -1.39 10.77
N ALA A 72 -9.07 -1.21 11.65
CA ALA A 72 -8.83 -2.04 12.84
C ALA A 72 -8.74 -3.55 12.56
N PHE A 73 -8.44 -3.97 11.33
CA PHE A 73 -8.30 -5.37 10.98
C PHE A 73 -6.98 -5.94 11.51
N THR A 74 -6.91 -7.26 11.67
CA THR A 74 -5.66 -7.97 11.98
C THR A 74 -5.43 -9.10 10.98
N SER A 75 -4.22 -9.21 10.45
CA SER A 75 -3.76 -10.37 9.67
C SER A 75 -2.51 -10.97 10.32
N GLU A 76 -2.62 -12.20 10.80
CA GLU A 76 -1.53 -12.90 11.47
C GLU A 76 -0.53 -13.50 10.48
N LYS A 77 -0.99 -13.82 9.27
CA LYS A 77 -0.17 -14.33 8.16
C LYS A 77 -0.20 -13.34 7.00
N LEU A 78 -0.07 -13.84 5.77
CA LEU A 78 -0.10 -13.04 4.54
C LEU A 78 -1.45 -12.33 4.39
N PHE A 79 -1.41 -11.01 4.24
CA PHE A 79 -2.49 -10.23 3.64
C PHE A 79 -2.06 -9.85 2.22
N SER A 80 -2.83 -10.28 1.23
CA SER A 80 -2.52 -10.07 -0.17
C SER A 80 -3.72 -9.47 -0.89
N MET A 81 -3.52 -8.34 -1.56
CA MET A 81 -4.46 -7.74 -2.49
C MET A 81 -3.68 -7.32 -3.72
N GLN A 82 -3.12 -8.31 -4.43
CA GLN A 82 -2.28 -8.07 -5.60
C GLN A 82 -3.14 -7.99 -6.86
N GLU A 83 -2.62 -7.35 -7.91
CA GLU A 83 -3.25 -7.30 -9.24
C GLU A 83 -4.73 -6.86 -9.20
N SER A 84 -5.06 -6.01 -8.23
CA SER A 84 -6.44 -5.62 -7.91
C SER A 84 -6.76 -4.23 -8.44
N ARG A 85 -8.05 -3.94 -8.56
CA ARG A 85 -8.56 -2.63 -8.98
C ARG A 85 -9.51 -2.07 -7.92
N ILE A 86 -9.18 -0.90 -7.39
CA ILE A 86 -9.93 -0.26 -6.32
C ILE A 86 -10.47 1.06 -6.87
N GLU A 87 -11.73 1.08 -7.31
CA GLU A 87 -12.31 2.24 -8.01
C GLU A 87 -12.67 3.36 -7.03
N GLY A 88 -13.19 3.00 -5.86
CA GLY A 88 -13.45 3.92 -4.77
C GLY A 88 -12.26 4.12 -3.84
N ALA A 89 -12.48 4.88 -2.76
CA ALA A 89 -11.47 5.03 -1.72
C ALA A 89 -11.35 3.76 -0.87
N ILE A 90 -10.17 3.52 -0.30
CA ILE A 90 -9.90 2.39 0.59
C ILE A 90 -9.16 2.83 1.84
N ASP A 91 -9.59 2.31 2.98
CA ASP A 91 -9.07 2.72 4.29
C ASP A 91 -8.56 1.53 5.10
N PHE A 92 -7.27 1.52 5.40
CA PHE A 92 -6.57 0.53 6.23
C PHE A 92 -6.27 1.06 7.66
N PHE A 93 -7.00 2.08 8.11
CA PHE A 93 -6.77 2.74 9.39
C PHE A 93 -6.68 1.75 10.57
N LYS A 94 -5.65 1.85 11.41
CA LYS A 94 -5.47 0.97 12.60
C LYS A 94 -5.31 -0.52 12.29
N GLY A 95 -4.98 -0.88 11.05
CA GLY A 95 -4.69 -2.25 10.69
C GLY A 95 -3.43 -2.79 11.38
N LYS A 96 -3.38 -4.11 11.58
CA LYS A 96 -2.18 -4.80 12.02
C LYS A 96 -1.89 -6.00 11.13
N VAL A 97 -0.69 -6.07 10.56
CA VAL A 97 -0.26 -7.19 9.72
C VAL A 97 1.04 -7.76 10.28
N THR A 98 0.96 -8.97 10.86
CA THR A 98 2.13 -9.68 11.40
C THR A 98 2.93 -10.35 10.28
N GLY A 99 2.24 -10.93 9.29
CA GLY A 99 2.86 -11.53 8.12
C GLY A 99 3.21 -10.52 7.03
N LYS A 100 3.42 -11.00 5.79
CA LYS A 100 3.64 -10.14 4.63
C LYS A 100 2.36 -9.36 4.29
N LEU A 101 2.51 -8.09 3.93
CA LEU A 101 1.49 -7.26 3.28
C LEU A 101 1.86 -7.08 1.81
N SER A 102 0.94 -7.32 0.88
CA SER A 102 1.23 -7.23 -0.56
C SER A 102 0.08 -6.56 -1.31
N PHE A 103 0.38 -5.43 -1.97
CA PHE A 103 -0.46 -4.72 -2.92
C PHE A 103 0.18 -4.66 -4.32
N GLN A 104 1.21 -5.48 -4.57
CA GLN A 104 1.92 -5.50 -5.85
C GLN A 104 0.97 -5.45 -7.05
N SER A 105 1.27 -4.57 -8.02
CA SER A 105 0.50 -4.41 -9.26
C SER A 105 -0.96 -3.98 -9.07
N THR A 106 -1.32 -3.37 -7.92
CA THR A 106 -2.68 -2.86 -7.68
C THR A 106 -2.88 -1.49 -8.32
N ASP A 107 -4.07 -1.24 -8.85
CA ASP A 107 -4.49 0.06 -9.39
C ASP A 107 -5.53 0.70 -8.46
N PHE A 108 -5.09 1.67 -7.65
CA PHE A 108 -5.94 2.46 -6.76
C PHE A 108 -6.41 3.72 -7.50
N TRP A 109 -7.69 3.77 -7.85
CA TRP A 109 -8.28 4.92 -8.53
C TRP A 109 -8.79 5.97 -7.55
N GLY A 110 -9.34 5.52 -6.41
CA GLY A 110 -9.69 6.39 -5.29
C GLY A 110 -8.51 6.63 -4.34
N GLU A 111 -8.75 7.47 -3.33
CA GLU A 111 -7.78 7.71 -2.25
C GLU A 111 -7.46 6.39 -1.51
N ALA A 112 -6.18 6.10 -1.33
CA ALA A 112 -5.70 4.94 -0.58
C ALA A 112 -5.07 5.40 0.73
N ARG A 113 -5.70 5.05 1.85
CA ARG A 113 -5.28 5.46 3.19
C ARG A 113 -4.70 4.30 3.98
N PHE A 114 -3.47 4.46 4.42
CA PHE A 114 -2.71 3.57 5.30
C PHE A 114 -2.31 4.38 6.54
N SER A 115 -3.24 4.60 7.47
CA SER A 115 -3.00 5.44 8.65
C SER A 115 -2.99 4.62 9.93
N ASP A 116 -2.07 4.89 10.86
CA ASP A 116 -1.94 4.12 12.12
C ASP A 116 -1.80 2.60 11.86
N LEU A 117 -1.11 2.24 10.77
CA LEU A 117 -0.95 0.85 10.33
C LEU A 117 0.34 0.26 10.92
N ASP A 118 0.26 -0.92 11.51
CA ASP A 118 1.43 -1.67 12.03
C ASP A 118 1.71 -2.92 11.18
N CYS A 119 2.83 -2.91 10.45
CA CYS A 119 3.24 -3.97 9.54
C CYS A 119 4.57 -4.59 9.99
N ASN A 120 4.52 -5.72 10.70
CA ASN A 120 5.73 -6.38 11.20
C ASN A 120 6.44 -7.21 10.12
N GLY A 121 5.72 -7.70 9.11
CA GLY A 121 6.31 -8.40 7.98
C GLY A 121 6.66 -7.47 6.82
N LYS A 122 7.22 -8.05 5.76
CA LYS A 122 7.57 -7.33 4.53
C LYS A 122 6.32 -6.67 3.92
N SER A 123 6.47 -5.45 3.44
CA SER A 123 5.40 -4.68 2.81
C SER A 123 5.75 -4.38 1.35
N GLU A 124 4.94 -4.87 0.43
CA GLU A 124 5.20 -4.85 -1.00
C GLU A 124 4.14 -4.06 -1.77
N PHE A 125 4.56 -2.96 -2.37
CA PHE A 125 3.76 -2.02 -3.16
C PHE A 125 4.35 -1.80 -4.56
N SER A 126 5.33 -2.59 -5.00
CA SER A 126 5.93 -2.39 -6.32
C SER A 126 4.91 -2.54 -7.45
N LEU A 127 5.15 -1.84 -8.56
CA LEU A 127 4.28 -1.82 -9.75
C LEU A 127 2.85 -1.28 -9.48
N THR A 128 2.63 -0.63 -8.33
CA THR A 128 1.32 -0.07 -8.00
C THR A 128 1.09 1.23 -8.76
N ASN A 129 -0.17 1.50 -9.09
CA ASN A 129 -0.62 2.79 -9.61
C ASN A 129 -1.56 3.43 -8.60
N PHE A 130 -1.20 4.60 -8.07
CA PHE A 130 -2.07 5.44 -7.27
C PHE A 130 -2.54 6.61 -8.14
N ARG A 131 -3.79 6.57 -8.60
CA ARG A 131 -4.35 7.63 -9.46
C ARG A 131 -4.91 8.81 -8.68
N SER A 132 -5.10 8.63 -7.38
CA SER A 132 -5.44 9.66 -6.41
C SER A 132 -4.35 9.71 -5.33
N ASP A 133 -4.65 10.36 -4.22
CA ASP A 133 -3.76 10.49 -3.07
C ASP A 133 -3.46 9.13 -2.43
N ALA A 134 -2.19 8.94 -2.06
CA ALA A 134 -1.69 7.81 -1.29
C ALA A 134 -1.19 8.33 0.07
N LEU A 135 -1.88 7.96 1.15
CA LEU A 135 -1.68 8.57 2.46
C LEU A 135 -1.19 7.53 3.48
N PHE A 136 0.10 7.58 3.79
CA PHE A 136 0.75 6.82 4.85
C PHE A 136 1.04 7.76 6.03
N THR A 137 0.28 7.64 7.11
CA THR A 137 0.48 8.50 8.29
C THR A 137 0.55 7.68 9.56
N TYR A 138 1.52 7.95 10.44
CA TYR A 138 1.72 7.20 11.68
C TYR A 138 1.88 5.68 11.44
N VAL A 139 2.62 5.28 10.41
CA VAL A 139 2.77 3.88 10.01
C VAL A 139 4.08 3.32 10.54
N ASN A 140 4.06 2.10 11.06
CA ASN A 140 5.27 1.35 11.39
C ASN A 140 5.48 0.21 10.39
N PHE A 141 6.58 0.25 9.64
CA PHE A 141 7.05 -0.85 8.81
C PHE A 141 8.21 -1.56 9.49
N GLY A 142 7.90 -2.65 10.19
CA GLY A 142 8.82 -3.48 10.97
C GLY A 142 9.83 -4.29 10.15
N ASN A 143 9.65 -4.38 8.83
CA ASN A 143 10.54 -5.10 7.92
C ASN A 143 10.69 -4.34 6.60
N ASP A 144 11.30 -4.97 5.58
CA ASP A 144 11.51 -4.34 4.28
C ASP A 144 10.21 -3.79 3.70
N PHE A 145 10.26 -2.52 3.31
CA PHE A 145 9.23 -1.86 2.53
C PHE A 145 9.72 -1.66 1.09
N ARG A 146 8.89 -2.03 0.11
CA ARG A 146 9.18 -1.86 -1.31
C ARG A 146 8.02 -1.16 -2.00
N MET A 147 8.31 -0.11 -2.75
CA MET A 147 7.38 0.65 -3.60
C MET A 147 8.09 0.96 -4.94
N SER A 148 8.78 -0.04 -5.49
CA SER A 148 9.57 0.15 -6.70
C SER A 148 8.69 0.20 -7.95
N ASN A 149 9.08 0.97 -8.98
CA ASN A 149 8.35 1.05 -10.25
C ASN A 149 6.87 1.47 -10.06
N THR A 150 6.60 2.34 -9.10
CA THR A 150 5.26 2.83 -8.77
C THR A 150 5.00 4.16 -9.47
N THR A 151 3.76 4.42 -9.88
CA THR A 151 3.33 5.75 -10.33
C THR A 151 2.29 6.31 -9.37
N ILE A 152 2.49 7.56 -8.94
CA ILE A 152 1.55 8.28 -8.08
C ILE A 152 1.13 9.56 -8.81
N ALA A 153 -0.15 9.65 -9.16
CA ALA A 153 -0.74 10.81 -9.83
C ALA A 153 -1.13 11.91 -8.83
N GLY A 154 -1.71 11.53 -7.69
CA GLY A 154 -2.02 12.42 -6.57
C GLY A 154 -0.80 12.71 -5.70
N ARG A 155 -1.03 13.26 -4.50
CA ARG A 155 0.07 13.43 -3.53
C ARG A 155 0.45 12.10 -2.88
N LEU A 156 1.71 12.00 -2.48
CA LEU A 156 2.18 10.98 -1.55
C LEU A 156 2.51 11.64 -0.22
N ASP A 157 1.74 11.30 0.81
CA ASP A 157 2.09 11.66 2.18
C ASP A 157 2.65 10.40 2.86
N MET A 158 3.88 10.48 3.34
CA MET A 158 4.52 9.52 4.24
C MET A 158 4.97 10.29 5.48
N ILE A 159 4.01 10.61 6.35
CA ILE A 159 4.20 11.50 7.49
C ILE A 159 4.26 10.68 8.79
N SER A 160 5.29 10.89 9.60
CA SER A 160 5.49 10.11 10.84
C SER A 160 5.50 8.60 10.55
N VAL A 161 6.22 8.19 9.49
CA VAL A 161 6.40 6.78 9.15
C VAL A 161 7.72 6.29 9.72
N ASP A 162 7.70 5.14 10.38
CA ASP A 162 8.89 4.49 10.92
C ASP A 162 9.26 3.26 10.07
N PHE A 163 10.36 3.34 9.32
CA PHE A 163 10.94 2.21 8.59
C PHE A 163 12.04 1.55 9.45
N GLN A 164 11.76 0.33 9.93
CA GLN A 164 12.70 -0.42 10.78
C GLN A 164 13.77 -1.17 9.99
N SER A 165 13.53 -1.42 8.69
CA SER A 165 14.46 -2.06 7.74
C SER A 165 14.54 -1.21 6.45
N ASN A 166 15.07 -1.79 5.37
CA ASN A 166 15.22 -1.09 4.09
C ASN A 166 13.86 -0.62 3.55
N ALA A 167 13.80 0.64 3.15
CA ALA A 167 12.68 1.27 2.46
C ALA A 167 13.13 1.60 1.03
N LEU A 168 12.58 0.89 0.04
CA LEU A 168 12.96 1.04 -1.36
C LEU A 168 11.80 1.69 -2.12
N LEU A 169 11.94 2.97 -2.47
CA LEU A 169 11.02 3.72 -3.32
C LEU A 169 11.72 4.06 -4.63
N THR A 170 12.21 3.03 -5.32
CA THR A 170 13.10 3.16 -6.48
C THR A 170 12.35 3.13 -7.80
N ASN A 171 12.86 3.83 -8.81
CA ASN A 171 12.25 3.94 -10.15
C ASN A 171 10.77 4.35 -10.11
N ALA A 172 10.38 5.15 -9.10
CA ALA A 172 9.02 5.61 -8.92
C ALA A 172 8.81 6.98 -9.58
N VAL A 173 7.61 7.23 -10.09
CA VAL A 173 7.23 8.52 -10.68
C VAL A 173 6.15 9.18 -9.83
N PHE A 174 6.48 10.32 -9.24
CA PHE A 174 5.58 11.11 -8.40
C PHE A 174 5.15 12.37 -9.17
N ASN A 175 3.92 12.36 -9.68
CA ASN A 175 3.34 13.49 -10.39
C ASN A 175 2.71 14.53 -9.45
N GLY A 176 2.37 14.15 -8.22
CA GLY A 176 1.94 15.06 -7.16
C GLY A 176 3.07 15.42 -6.20
N LYS A 177 2.72 16.20 -5.17
CA LYS A 177 3.66 16.56 -4.11
C LYS A 177 3.99 15.33 -3.26
N VAL A 178 5.23 15.26 -2.79
CA VAL A 178 5.69 14.20 -1.88
C VAL A 178 6.12 14.80 -0.56
N ASN A 179 5.68 14.18 0.53
CA ASN A 179 5.96 14.63 1.88
C ASN A 179 6.46 13.47 2.77
N PHE A 180 7.67 13.63 3.31
CA PHE A 180 8.31 12.71 4.26
C PHE A 180 8.46 13.29 5.67
N THR A 181 7.65 14.29 6.04
CA THR A 181 7.76 14.97 7.35
C THR A 181 7.73 13.98 8.51
N LYS A 182 8.68 14.11 9.45
CA LYS A 182 8.80 13.27 10.66
C LYS A 182 8.99 11.77 10.38
N THR A 183 9.36 11.40 9.15
CA THR A 183 9.62 9.99 8.80
C THR A 183 11.04 9.60 9.17
N LYS A 184 11.19 8.38 9.67
CA LYS A 184 12.44 7.84 10.18
C LYS A 184 12.80 6.55 9.46
N ALA A 185 14.06 6.42 9.05
CA ALA A 185 14.57 5.18 8.47
C ALA A 185 15.77 4.65 9.26
N LYS A 186 15.67 3.42 9.77
CA LYS A 186 16.73 2.74 10.53
C LYS A 186 17.74 2.00 9.65
N ALA A 187 17.41 1.82 8.38
CA ALA A 187 18.29 1.25 7.36
C ALA A 187 18.19 2.10 6.08
N ASN A 188 18.56 1.53 4.93
CA ASN A 188 18.58 2.29 3.68
C ASN A 188 17.19 2.81 3.32
N PHE A 189 17.11 4.11 3.04
CA PHE A 189 15.97 4.77 2.42
C PHE A 189 16.38 5.16 0.99
N ASP A 190 15.95 4.35 0.03
CA ASP A 190 16.43 4.39 -1.34
C ASP A 190 15.39 4.99 -2.29
N LEU A 191 15.73 6.15 -2.86
CA LEU A 191 14.95 6.87 -3.86
C LEU A 191 15.51 6.69 -5.27
N SER A 192 16.52 5.84 -5.46
CA SER A 192 17.28 5.76 -6.71
C SER A 192 16.40 5.58 -7.95
N GLY A 193 16.71 6.34 -9.00
CA GLY A 193 15.99 6.34 -10.27
C GLY A 193 14.58 6.95 -10.23
N SER A 194 14.16 7.51 -9.09
CA SER A 194 12.81 8.10 -8.96
C SER A 194 12.73 9.53 -9.48
N LEU A 195 11.54 9.93 -9.91
CA LEU A 195 11.24 11.23 -10.50
C LEU A 195 10.18 11.98 -9.70
N PHE A 196 10.50 13.18 -9.22
CA PHE A 196 9.60 14.08 -8.52
C PHE A 196 9.20 15.26 -9.41
N VAL A 197 8.03 15.18 -10.03
CA VAL A 197 7.60 16.14 -11.07
C VAL A 197 7.23 17.51 -10.51
N LEU A 198 6.76 17.60 -9.26
CA LEU A 198 6.40 18.88 -8.63
C LEU A 198 7.49 19.45 -7.71
N GLY A 199 8.74 19.07 -7.96
CA GLY A 199 9.91 19.53 -7.22
C GLY A 199 10.32 18.60 -6.08
N LYS A 200 11.26 19.05 -5.25
CA LYS A 200 11.83 18.24 -4.18
C LYS A 200 10.76 17.81 -3.16
N PRO A 201 10.87 16.60 -2.58
CA PRO A 201 10.01 16.19 -1.49
C PRO A 201 10.23 17.06 -0.25
N VAL A 202 9.18 17.22 0.55
CA VAL A 202 9.29 17.83 1.89
C VAL A 202 9.94 16.84 2.85
N MET A 203 10.95 17.30 3.59
CA MET A 203 11.81 16.45 4.46
C MET A 203 11.91 16.98 5.90
N ASP A 204 10.95 17.80 6.34
CA ASP A 204 11.00 18.42 7.67
C ASP A 204 11.01 17.35 8.77
N GLU A 205 12.01 17.38 9.66
CA GLU A 205 12.20 16.36 10.71
C GLU A 205 12.37 14.93 10.17
N PHE A 206 12.79 14.77 8.91
CA PHE A 206 13.17 13.46 8.36
C PHE A 206 14.50 13.00 8.94
N GLU A 207 14.58 11.74 9.37
CA GLU A 207 15.76 11.18 10.03
C GLU A 207 16.19 9.86 9.39
N VAL A 208 17.50 9.72 9.14
CA VAL A 208 18.15 8.43 8.88
C VAL A 208 19.08 8.08 10.02
N LEU A 209 19.20 6.80 10.36
CA LEU A 209 19.99 6.37 11.52
C LEU A 209 21.50 6.62 11.36
N LEU A 210 22.04 6.43 10.17
CA LEU A 210 23.46 6.66 9.86
C LEU A 210 23.61 7.50 8.58
N PRO A 211 24.69 8.30 8.46
CA PRO A 211 25.03 8.98 7.21
C PRO A 211 25.12 7.99 6.04
N GLY A 212 24.65 8.41 4.86
CA GLY A 212 24.66 7.59 3.63
C GLY A 212 23.54 6.57 3.52
N MET A 213 22.63 6.48 4.49
CA MET A 213 21.43 5.65 4.37
C MET A 213 20.35 6.24 3.46
N LEU A 214 20.37 7.56 3.22
CA LEU A 214 19.57 8.18 2.17
C LEU A 214 20.30 8.01 0.84
N ILE A 215 19.69 7.29 -0.10
CA ILE A 215 20.28 6.98 -1.41
C ILE A 215 19.44 7.66 -2.49
N THR A 216 20.05 8.53 -3.30
CA THR A 216 19.35 9.31 -4.33
C THR A 216 19.96 9.16 -5.74
N ASN A 217 20.70 8.08 -6.00
CA ASN A 217 21.39 7.88 -7.29
C ASN A 217 20.41 7.96 -8.47
N GLY A 218 20.65 8.88 -9.41
CA GLY A 218 19.77 9.09 -10.57
C GLY A 218 18.36 9.60 -10.22
N THR A 219 18.13 10.03 -8.99
CA THR A 219 16.86 10.64 -8.57
C THR A 219 16.77 12.05 -9.14
N GLN A 220 15.64 12.40 -9.74
CA GLN A 220 15.44 13.69 -10.39
C GLN A 220 14.24 14.44 -9.82
N CYS A 221 14.29 15.76 -9.84
CA CYS A 221 13.14 16.60 -9.53
C CYS A 221 13.05 17.81 -10.46
N THR A 222 11.87 18.42 -10.56
CA THR A 222 11.71 19.66 -11.32
C THR A 222 12.23 20.87 -10.55
N VAL A 223 13.18 21.60 -11.14
CA VAL A 223 13.74 22.86 -10.65
C VAL A 223 13.72 23.85 -11.82
N ASN A 224 13.15 25.05 -11.64
CA ASN A 224 13.06 26.08 -12.69
C ASN A 224 12.56 25.55 -14.06
N ASN A 225 11.53 24.69 -14.05
CA ASN A 225 10.94 24.03 -15.23
C ASN A 225 11.86 23.06 -15.99
N LYS A 226 12.92 22.54 -15.36
CA LYS A 226 13.79 21.48 -15.90
C LYS A 226 13.98 20.37 -14.88
N PHE A 227 14.33 19.17 -15.33
CA PHE A 227 14.71 18.07 -14.43
C PHE A 227 16.17 18.20 -14.03
N GLU A 228 16.42 18.17 -12.74
CA GLU A 228 17.76 18.21 -12.12
C GLU A 228 17.89 17.05 -11.14
N GLU A 229 19.10 16.48 -11.03
CA GLU A 229 19.36 15.43 -10.05
C GLU A 229 19.27 15.96 -8.61
N ILE A 230 18.67 15.16 -7.73
CA ILE A 230 18.72 15.41 -6.28
C ILE A 230 20.09 14.95 -5.79
N ILE A 231 21.04 15.87 -5.80
CA ILE A 231 22.35 15.68 -5.17
C ILE A 231 22.19 15.94 -3.67
N ASP A 232 22.34 14.89 -2.88
CA ASP A 232 22.42 15.03 -1.44
C ASP A 232 23.78 15.62 -1.08
N LYS A 233 23.77 16.81 -0.46
CA LYS A 233 24.98 17.37 0.16
C LYS A 233 25.00 16.81 1.57
N GLN A 234 25.61 15.64 1.74
CA GLN A 234 25.97 15.11 3.05
C GLN A 234 26.78 16.14 3.85
#